data_AF-A0A7H9HU97-F1
#
_entry.id   AF-A0A7H9HU97-F1
#
_cell.length_a   1.000
_cell.length_b   1.000
_cell.length_c   1.000
_cell.angle_alpha   90.00
_cell.angle_beta   90.00
_cell.angle_gamma   90.00
#
_symmetry.space_group_name_H-M   'P 1'
#
loop_
_entity.id
_entity.type
_entity.pdbx_description
1 polymer ?
#
loop_
_entity_poly.entity_id
_entity_poly.type
_entity_poly.pdbx_seq_one_letter_code
_entity_poly.pdbx_strand_id
1 'polypeptide(L)'
;MMLLRRGFQTTVKTCARTRYTKPKPKPKPRERVNLPSQRTHHDNDLRITAPVPPTVENIKCPDDHPLWQFFADKKFMRTAEELDSSSRPWSIPELRRKSFEDLHSLWYTCLKERNILARENHLLKNSVEGHQGQYEELSEKIRTTMWRIKHVLSERDWAFKIAREEFASEKEAFIAEFEREFLEAPQEEDEEIFERLQRFQKAVFGISEFIDENRVDRAFVDGLKFVANLKLKKFAARDDSIKSFLEDTPEKAIVDAGEAFVLFTAENNLNEMKEACSAVRGLREEGNSVSRYVELDTVSKYVKQLAQAQAAKQPTSS
;
A
#
# COMPACT_ATOMS: atom_id res chain seq x y z
N MET A 1 -13.63 37.74 87.41
CA MET A 1 -14.57 37.15 86.42
C MET A 1 -14.69 35.65 86.70
N MET A 2 -15.87 35.22 87.13
CA MET A 2 -16.17 33.81 87.45
C MET A 2 -16.17 32.95 86.17
N LEU A 3 -15.36 31.90 86.14
CA LEU A 3 -15.42 30.85 85.12
C LEU A 3 -16.57 29.88 85.46
N LEU A 4 -17.67 30.02 84.74
CA LEU A 4 -18.79 29.06 84.70
C LEU A 4 -18.29 27.71 84.15
N ARG A 5 -18.07 26.71 85.02
CA ARG A 5 -17.99 25.31 84.58
C ARG A 5 -19.39 24.80 84.27
N ARG A 6 -19.70 24.70 82.97
CA ARG A 6 -20.88 24.04 82.41
C ARG A 6 -21.04 22.64 83.04
N GLY A 7 -22.24 22.35 83.54
CA GLY A 7 -22.61 21.07 84.12
C GLY A 7 -22.44 19.93 83.12
N PHE A 8 -21.44 19.07 83.38
CA PHE A 8 -21.29 17.82 82.67
C PHE A 8 -22.41 16.86 83.09
N GLN A 9 -23.17 16.36 82.12
CA GLN A 9 -24.11 15.26 82.26
C GLN A 9 -23.48 14.15 83.11
N THR A 10 -23.99 13.97 84.34
CA THR A 10 -23.50 12.98 85.30
C THR A 10 -23.85 11.54 84.90
N THR A 11 -24.65 11.37 83.84
CA THR A 11 -25.14 10.08 83.33
C THR A 11 -24.05 9.20 82.69
N VAL A 12 -22.96 9.78 82.19
CA VAL A 12 -21.85 9.01 81.58
C VAL A 12 -21.00 8.31 82.65
N LYS A 13 -20.82 8.93 83.82
CA LYS A 13 -20.07 8.33 84.95
C LYS A 13 -20.87 7.24 85.67
N THR A 14 -22.20 7.29 85.65
CA THR A 14 -23.07 6.28 86.28
C THR A 14 -23.23 5.00 85.45
N CYS A 15 -23.01 5.06 84.13
CA CYS A 15 -23.07 3.91 83.23
C CYS A 15 -21.71 3.22 82.99
N ALA A 16 -20.62 3.75 83.55
CA ALA A 16 -19.30 3.16 83.44
C ALA A 16 -19.21 1.86 84.25
N ARG A 17 -18.54 0.85 83.67
CA ARG A 17 -18.23 -0.39 84.39
C ARG A 17 -17.29 -0.07 85.55
N THR A 18 -17.73 -0.31 86.79
CA THR A 18 -16.92 -0.12 88.00
C THR A 18 -16.59 -1.47 88.64
N ARG A 19 -15.71 -1.48 89.66
CA ARG A 19 -15.42 -2.67 90.48
C ARG A 19 -16.68 -3.33 91.05
N TYR A 20 -17.76 -2.56 91.23
CA TYR A 20 -19.03 -3.01 91.80
C TYR A 20 -20.10 -3.37 90.75
N THR A 21 -19.83 -3.15 89.46
CA THR A 21 -20.79 -3.52 88.41
C THR A 21 -20.87 -5.04 88.26
N LYS A 22 -22.02 -5.59 88.62
CA LYS A 22 -22.30 -7.02 88.45
C LYS A 22 -22.49 -7.32 86.96
N PRO A 23 -21.94 -8.44 86.44
CA PRO A 23 -22.17 -8.82 85.05
C PRO A 23 -23.66 -9.02 84.81
N LYS A 24 -24.17 -8.51 83.69
CA LYS A 24 -25.57 -8.72 83.29
C LYS A 24 -25.81 -10.23 83.12
N PRO A 25 -27.00 -10.74 83.50
CA PRO A 25 -27.34 -12.13 83.23
C PRO A 25 -27.33 -12.39 81.73
N LYS A 26 -27.03 -13.62 81.32
CA LYS A 26 -27.16 -14.04 79.92
C LYS A 26 -28.62 -13.84 79.47
N PRO A 27 -28.87 -13.42 78.21
CA PRO A 27 -30.23 -13.35 77.70
C PRO A 27 -30.89 -14.73 77.80
N LYS A 28 -32.20 -14.75 78.06
CA LYS A 28 -32.95 -16.00 78.16
C LYS A 28 -32.88 -16.73 76.80
N PRO A 29 -32.51 -18.03 76.77
CA PRO A 29 -32.53 -18.80 75.53
C PRO A 29 -33.97 -18.92 75.01
N ARG A 30 -34.13 -19.01 73.68
CA ARG A 30 -35.45 -19.23 73.08
C ARG A 30 -35.91 -20.65 73.39
N GLU A 31 -37.16 -20.81 73.81
CA GLU A 31 -37.74 -22.13 74.14
C GLU A 31 -37.91 -23.03 72.90
N ARG A 32 -38.17 -22.43 71.73
CA ARG A 32 -38.24 -23.14 70.44
C ARG A 32 -37.33 -22.46 69.44
N VAL A 33 -36.27 -23.15 69.03
CA VAL A 33 -35.33 -22.69 68.01
C VAL A 33 -35.71 -23.36 66.70
N ASN A 34 -35.95 -22.56 65.65
CA ASN A 34 -36.20 -23.09 64.32
C ASN A 34 -34.94 -23.79 63.80
N LEU A 35 -35.12 -24.93 63.12
CA LEU A 35 -34.00 -25.64 62.50
C LEU A 35 -33.32 -24.74 61.46
N PRO A 36 -31.98 -24.77 61.36
CA PRO A 36 -31.28 -24.03 60.33
C PRO A 36 -31.65 -24.55 58.94
N SER A 37 -31.65 -23.65 57.95
CA SER A 37 -31.94 -23.99 56.55
C SER A 37 -30.87 -24.89 55.92
N GLN A 38 -29.61 -24.66 56.28
CA GLN A 38 -28.47 -25.49 55.86
C GLN A 38 -28.04 -26.39 57.01
N ARG A 39 -27.91 -27.69 56.74
CA ARG A 39 -27.50 -28.70 57.73
C ARG A 39 -26.06 -29.17 57.55
N THR A 40 -25.53 -29.12 56.33
CA THR A 40 -24.15 -29.53 56.00
C THR A 40 -23.35 -28.32 55.57
N HIS A 41 -22.19 -28.12 56.18
CA HIS A 41 -21.32 -26.96 55.93
C HIS A 41 -20.05 -27.39 55.17
N HIS A 42 -18.87 -27.04 55.67
CA HIS A 42 -17.60 -27.45 55.07
C HIS A 42 -17.29 -28.91 55.39
N ASP A 43 -16.40 -29.50 54.60
CA ASP A 43 -15.80 -30.78 54.93
C ASP A 43 -14.80 -30.60 56.08
N ASN A 44 -14.89 -31.46 57.10
CA ASN A 44 -14.02 -31.43 58.27
C ASN A 44 -12.60 -31.94 57.95
N ASP A 45 -12.38 -32.62 56.81
CA ASP A 45 -11.06 -33.10 56.37
C ASP A 45 -10.39 -32.15 55.34
N LEU A 46 -10.82 -30.90 55.23
CA LEU A 46 -10.11 -29.90 54.42
C LEU A 46 -8.71 -29.64 55.01
N ARG A 47 -7.68 -29.82 54.19
CA ARG A 47 -6.29 -29.59 54.58
C ARG A 47 -5.73 -28.44 53.75
N ILE A 48 -4.97 -27.56 54.41
CA ILE A 48 -4.25 -26.49 53.72
C ILE A 48 -3.10 -27.13 52.94
N THR A 49 -3.27 -27.25 51.64
CA THR A 49 -2.22 -27.72 50.73
C THR A 49 -1.33 -26.55 50.32
N ALA A 50 -0.06 -26.84 50.05
CA ALA A 50 0.84 -25.85 49.46
C ALA A 50 0.30 -25.36 48.11
N PRO A 51 0.51 -24.09 47.74
CA PRO A 51 0.15 -23.59 46.41
C PRO A 51 0.84 -24.40 45.31
N VAL A 52 0.11 -24.74 44.25
CA VAL A 52 0.67 -25.41 43.08
C VAL A 52 1.25 -24.34 42.14
N PRO A 53 2.57 -24.29 41.92
CA PRO A 53 3.16 -23.29 41.04
C PRO A 53 2.79 -23.59 39.57
N PRO A 54 2.56 -22.56 38.75
CA PRO A 54 2.29 -22.75 37.33
C PRO A 54 3.55 -23.28 36.62
N THR A 55 3.39 -24.31 35.77
CA THR A 55 4.47 -24.92 35.00
C THR A 55 4.40 -24.51 33.52
N VAL A 56 5.57 -24.31 32.90
CA VAL A 56 5.71 -23.95 31.47
C VAL A 56 5.26 -25.09 30.56
N GLU A 57 5.30 -26.34 31.04
CA GLU A 57 4.87 -27.53 30.28
C GLU A 57 3.42 -27.48 29.79
N ASN A 58 2.57 -26.70 30.48
CA ASN A 58 1.18 -26.50 30.07
C ASN A 58 1.07 -25.60 28.82
N ILE A 59 2.10 -24.81 28.50
CA ILE A 59 2.09 -23.83 27.41
C ILE A 59 2.88 -24.38 26.21
N LYS A 60 2.21 -24.51 25.07
CA LYS A 60 2.84 -24.87 23.80
C LYS A 60 3.15 -23.60 23.01
N CYS A 61 4.39 -23.10 23.10
CA CYS A 61 4.83 -21.95 22.31
C CYS A 61 5.22 -22.40 20.89
N PRO A 62 4.58 -21.89 19.82
CA PRO A 62 4.95 -22.24 18.46
C PRO A 62 6.34 -21.67 18.12
N ASP A 63 7.07 -22.39 17.28
CA ASP A 63 8.41 -21.99 16.88
C ASP A 63 8.42 -20.76 15.95
N ASP A 64 7.37 -20.63 15.11
CA ASP A 64 7.11 -19.47 14.25
C ASP A 64 6.12 -18.48 14.89
N HIS A 65 6.38 -18.13 16.16
CA HIS A 65 5.63 -17.07 16.82
C HIS A 65 6.07 -15.69 16.28
N PRO A 66 5.14 -14.78 15.90
CA PRO A 66 5.50 -13.49 15.30
C PRO A 66 6.36 -12.59 16.20
N LEU A 67 6.29 -12.77 17.52
CA LEU A 67 7.17 -12.05 18.46
C LEU A 67 8.64 -12.44 18.33
N TRP A 68 8.98 -13.60 17.74
CA TRP A 68 10.37 -13.95 17.46
C TRP A 68 11.02 -13.00 16.45
N GLN A 69 10.24 -12.28 15.63
CA GLN A 69 10.76 -11.27 14.71
C GLN A 69 11.43 -10.07 15.43
N PHE A 70 11.21 -9.89 16.73
CA PHE A 70 11.91 -8.88 17.55
C PHE A 70 13.28 -9.36 18.06
N PHE A 71 13.68 -10.59 17.72
CA PHE A 71 14.93 -11.21 18.13
C PHE A 71 15.72 -11.61 16.89
N ALA A 72 17.03 -11.42 16.93
CA ALA A 72 17.93 -11.99 15.92
C ALA A 72 18.20 -13.46 16.30
N ASP A 73 17.92 -14.41 15.40
CA ASP A 73 18.18 -15.84 15.57
C ASP A 73 17.67 -16.45 16.89
N LYS A 74 16.53 -15.94 17.41
CA LYS A 74 15.96 -16.33 18.72
C LYS A 74 16.93 -16.17 19.90
N LYS A 75 17.98 -15.36 19.75
CA LYS A 75 18.93 -15.02 20.82
C LYS A 75 18.40 -13.90 21.67
N PHE A 76 18.68 -13.95 22.97
CA PHE A 76 18.24 -12.93 23.91
C PHE A 76 18.85 -11.55 23.60
N MET A 77 20.17 -11.51 23.33
CA MET A 77 20.91 -10.37 22.79
C MET A 77 22.07 -10.88 21.93
N ARG A 78 22.44 -10.16 20.88
CA ARG A 78 23.65 -10.41 20.10
C ARG A 78 24.92 -10.08 20.88
N THR A 79 26.04 -10.69 20.51
CA THR A 79 27.36 -10.29 21.01
C THR A 79 27.99 -9.23 20.10
N ALA A 80 29.03 -8.53 20.56
CA ALA A 80 29.73 -7.53 19.76
C ALA A 80 30.34 -8.10 18.45
N GLU A 81 30.70 -9.38 18.45
CA GLU A 81 31.23 -10.08 17.26
C GLU A 81 30.13 -10.40 16.23
N GLU A 82 28.90 -10.58 16.70
CA GLU A 82 27.72 -10.82 15.84
C GLU A 82 27.12 -9.53 15.28
N LEU A 83 27.48 -8.38 15.85
CA LEU A 83 27.05 -7.07 15.35
C LEU A 83 27.84 -6.66 14.12
N ASP A 84 27.14 -6.12 13.15
CA ASP A 84 27.75 -5.64 11.93
C ASP A 84 28.43 -4.27 12.13
N SER A 85 29.75 -4.32 12.32
CA SER A 85 30.61 -3.14 12.39
C SER A 85 31.03 -2.63 11.01
N SER A 86 31.10 -3.52 10.02
CA SER A 86 31.74 -3.29 8.72
C SER A 86 30.83 -2.61 7.70
N SER A 87 29.51 -2.82 7.78
CA SER A 87 28.61 -2.34 6.75
C SER A 87 28.41 -0.83 6.75
N ARG A 88 28.05 -0.36 5.54
CA ARG A 88 27.84 1.03 5.18
C ARG A 88 26.34 1.31 4.97
N PRO A 89 25.84 2.51 5.33
CA PRO A 89 24.50 2.95 4.96
C PRO A 89 24.38 3.27 3.45
N TRP A 90 23.26 2.84 2.85
CA TRP A 90 22.85 3.15 1.47
C TRP A 90 23.06 4.60 1.05
N SER A 91 23.65 4.81 -0.13
CA SER A 91 23.88 6.15 -0.71
C SER A 91 22.62 6.72 -1.37
N ILE A 92 22.49 8.04 -1.39
CA ILE A 92 21.38 8.71 -2.12
C ILE A 92 21.37 8.34 -3.61
N PRO A 93 22.49 8.38 -4.36
CA PRO A 93 22.50 8.00 -5.78
C PRO A 93 22.12 6.54 -6.05
N GLU A 94 22.41 5.62 -5.13
CA GLU A 94 22.02 4.21 -5.24
C GLU A 94 20.51 4.07 -5.08
N LEU A 95 19.94 4.76 -4.09
CA LEU A 95 18.50 4.76 -3.81
C LEU A 95 17.68 5.41 -4.94
N ARG A 96 18.25 6.40 -5.66
CA ARG A 96 17.61 7.03 -6.83
C ARG A 96 17.36 6.09 -8.01
N ARG A 97 17.97 4.91 -8.05
CA ARG A 97 17.74 3.91 -9.13
C ARG A 97 16.75 2.82 -8.74
N LYS A 98 16.24 2.82 -7.50
CA LYS A 98 15.33 1.77 -6.99
C LYS A 98 13.87 2.11 -7.21
N SER A 99 13.04 1.09 -7.43
CA SER A 99 11.59 1.23 -7.56
C SER A 99 10.96 1.73 -6.26
N PHE A 100 9.71 2.20 -6.33
CA PHE A 100 8.98 2.59 -5.12
C PHE A 100 8.78 1.40 -4.17
N GLU A 101 8.43 0.23 -4.71
CA GLU A 101 8.22 -1.01 -3.96
C GLU A 101 9.50 -1.48 -3.26
N ASP A 102 10.64 -1.45 -3.95
CA ASP A 102 11.94 -1.80 -3.36
C ASP A 102 12.28 -0.87 -2.19
N LEU A 103 12.07 0.45 -2.36
CA LEU A 103 12.32 1.44 -1.30
C LEU A 103 11.38 1.23 -0.10
N HIS A 104 10.13 0.87 -0.35
CA HIS A 104 9.14 0.61 0.68
C HIS A 104 9.47 -0.66 1.48
N SER A 105 9.83 -1.76 0.79
CA SER A 105 10.29 -2.99 1.43
C SER A 105 11.59 -2.75 2.20
N LEU A 106 12.55 -2.02 1.63
CA LEU A 106 13.80 -1.66 2.31
C LEU A 106 13.52 -0.84 3.59
N TRP A 107 12.60 0.13 3.53
CA TRP A 107 12.20 0.93 4.69
C TRP A 107 11.70 0.04 5.84
N TYR A 108 10.84 -0.94 5.55
CA TYR A 108 10.34 -1.85 6.58
C TYR A 108 11.38 -2.82 7.11
N THR A 109 12.31 -3.28 6.27
CA THR A 109 13.46 -4.06 6.72
C THR A 109 14.33 -3.24 7.68
N CYS A 110 14.61 -1.98 7.35
CA CYS A 110 15.30 -1.05 8.25
C CYS A 110 14.53 -0.83 9.56
N LEU A 111 13.20 -0.66 9.50
CA LEU A 111 12.36 -0.48 10.68
C LEU A 111 12.39 -1.70 11.59
N LYS A 112 12.29 -2.92 11.02
CA LYS A 112 12.38 -4.18 11.78
C LYS A 112 13.72 -4.32 12.48
N GLU A 113 14.83 -4.11 11.77
CA GLU A 113 16.16 -4.17 12.37
C GLU A 113 16.33 -3.14 13.49
N ARG A 114 15.82 -1.92 13.28
CA ARG A 114 15.85 -0.87 14.31
C ARG A 114 15.02 -1.24 15.54
N ASN A 115 13.91 -1.96 15.38
CA ASN A 115 13.12 -2.46 16.52
C ASN A 115 13.89 -3.54 17.32
N ILE A 116 14.60 -4.44 16.63
CA ILE A 116 15.47 -5.45 17.25
C ILE A 116 16.57 -4.75 18.05
N LEU A 117 17.30 -3.82 17.42
CA LEU A 117 18.37 -3.04 18.05
C LEU A 117 17.87 -2.19 19.21
N ALA A 118 16.67 -1.61 19.10
CA ALA A 118 16.07 -0.81 20.17
C ALA A 118 15.79 -1.66 21.42
N ARG A 119 15.31 -2.90 21.23
CA ARG A 119 15.12 -3.86 22.34
C ARG A 119 16.46 -4.20 22.99
N GLU A 120 17.46 -4.56 22.20
CA GLU A 120 18.81 -4.93 22.70
C GLU A 120 19.48 -3.76 23.44
N ASN A 121 19.46 -2.57 22.85
CA ASN A 121 20.01 -1.34 23.44
C ASN A 121 19.29 -0.97 24.75
N HIS A 122 17.96 -1.12 24.81
CA HIS A 122 17.19 -0.86 26.03
C HIS A 122 17.56 -1.85 27.15
N LEU A 123 17.68 -3.14 26.84
CA LEU A 123 18.09 -4.17 27.80
C LEU A 123 19.52 -3.92 28.30
N LEU A 124 20.43 -3.56 27.40
CA LEU A 124 21.82 -3.24 27.77
C LEU A 124 21.89 -2.04 28.74
N LYS A 125 21.19 -0.95 28.40
CA LYS A 125 21.18 0.29 29.21
C LYS A 125 20.54 0.09 30.59
N ASN A 126 19.44 -0.67 30.67
CA ASN A 126 18.63 -0.76 31.89
C ASN A 126 18.94 -1.97 32.76
N SER A 127 19.35 -3.11 32.20
CA SER A 127 19.52 -4.35 32.96
C SER A 127 20.99 -4.69 33.26
N VAL A 128 21.91 -4.27 32.39
CA VAL A 128 23.33 -4.67 32.46
C VAL A 128 24.23 -3.49 32.84
N GLU A 129 23.71 -2.26 32.88
CA GLU A 129 24.48 -1.00 33.05
C GLU A 129 25.69 -0.91 32.08
N GLY A 130 25.59 -1.60 30.95
CA GLY A 130 26.64 -1.66 29.95
C GLY A 130 26.64 -0.41 29.07
N HIS A 131 27.80 0.22 28.93
CA HIS A 131 27.97 1.44 28.11
C HIS A 131 28.53 1.10 26.71
N GLN A 132 27.98 0.10 26.02
CA GLN A 132 28.39 -0.20 24.64
C GLN A 132 27.50 0.55 23.65
N GLY A 133 28.06 1.56 22.99
CA GLY A 133 27.38 2.38 21.98
C GLY A 133 27.14 1.69 20.63
N GLN A 134 27.60 0.45 20.45
CA GLN A 134 27.58 -0.25 19.15
C GLN A 134 26.17 -0.42 18.57
N TYR A 135 25.19 -0.76 19.42
CA TYR A 135 23.78 -0.86 19.01
C TYR A 135 23.21 0.49 18.56
N GLU A 136 23.59 1.57 19.23
CA GLU A 136 23.17 2.93 18.89
C GLU A 136 23.80 3.39 17.57
N GLU A 137 25.09 3.14 17.38
CA GLU A 137 25.81 3.46 16.14
C GLU A 137 25.21 2.74 14.93
N LEU A 138 24.87 1.44 15.07
CA LEU A 138 24.22 0.69 14.01
C LEU A 138 22.79 1.19 13.75
N SER A 139 22.05 1.52 14.80
CA SER A 139 20.73 2.16 14.70
C SER A 139 20.82 3.50 13.96
N GLU A 140 21.83 4.32 14.21
CA GLU A 140 22.04 5.60 13.50
C GLU A 140 22.45 5.40 12.03
N LYS A 141 23.25 4.37 11.70
CA LYS A 141 23.51 3.99 10.30
C LYS A 141 22.20 3.66 9.57
N ILE A 142 21.34 2.86 10.18
CA ILE A 142 20.02 2.51 9.63
C ILE A 142 19.10 3.74 9.55
N ARG A 143 19.11 4.60 10.57
CA ARG A 143 18.33 5.85 10.55
C ARG A 143 18.77 6.77 9.40
N THR A 144 20.06 6.78 9.11
CA THR A 144 20.63 7.52 7.97
C THR A 144 20.10 6.99 6.63
N THR A 145 20.00 5.67 6.44
CA THR A 145 19.41 5.11 5.21
C THR A 145 17.93 5.46 5.10
N MET A 146 17.17 5.35 6.19
CA MET A 146 15.75 5.72 6.22
C MET A 146 15.55 7.18 5.82
N TRP A 147 16.28 8.12 6.42
CA TRP A 147 16.16 9.54 6.03
C TRP A 147 16.54 9.77 4.56
N ARG A 148 17.57 9.09 4.03
CA ARG A 148 17.94 9.17 2.61
C ARG A 148 16.84 8.63 1.69
N ILE A 149 16.15 7.55 2.07
CA ILE A 149 14.97 7.05 1.34
C ILE A 149 13.90 8.15 1.27
N LYS A 150 13.58 8.76 2.41
CA LYS A 150 12.60 9.87 2.47
C LYS A 150 13.03 11.04 1.56
N HIS A 151 14.30 11.41 1.60
CA HIS A 151 14.85 12.46 0.74
C HIS A 151 14.64 12.14 -0.75
N VAL A 152 15.00 10.94 -1.20
CA VAL A 152 14.85 10.53 -2.62
C VAL A 152 13.38 10.49 -3.04
N LEU A 153 12.47 10.03 -2.18
CA LEU A 153 11.04 10.03 -2.48
C LEU A 153 10.50 11.46 -2.66
N SER A 154 10.89 12.38 -1.78
CA SER A 154 10.51 13.79 -1.92
C SER A 154 11.13 14.45 -3.15
N GLU A 155 12.42 14.21 -3.40
CA GLU A 155 13.14 14.70 -4.59
C GLU A 155 12.45 14.25 -5.88
N ARG A 156 12.05 12.97 -5.96
CA ARG A 156 11.32 12.42 -7.12
C ARG A 156 9.94 13.03 -7.32
N ASP A 157 9.17 13.19 -6.26
CA ASP A 157 7.83 13.80 -6.33
C ASP A 157 7.92 15.26 -6.81
N TRP A 158 8.92 16.01 -6.32
CA TRP A 158 9.20 17.37 -6.80
C TRP A 158 9.66 17.39 -8.26
N ALA A 159 10.60 16.53 -8.64
CA ALA A 159 11.07 16.42 -10.02
C ALA A 159 9.93 16.09 -10.99
N PHE A 160 9.02 15.18 -10.59
CA PHE A 160 7.84 14.83 -11.37
C PHE A 160 6.88 16.01 -11.55
N LYS A 161 6.62 16.79 -10.49
CA LYS A 161 5.75 17.97 -10.56
C LYS A 161 6.32 19.04 -11.50
N ILE A 162 7.61 19.34 -11.36
CA ILE A 162 8.32 20.31 -12.21
C ILE A 162 8.28 19.84 -13.67
N ALA A 163 8.66 18.58 -13.92
CA ALA A 163 8.64 18.02 -15.27
C ALA A 163 7.23 18.06 -15.87
N ARG A 164 6.18 17.82 -15.09
CA ARG A 164 4.80 17.88 -15.57
C ARG A 164 4.37 19.31 -15.94
N GLU A 165 4.83 20.31 -15.21
CA GLU A 165 4.56 21.72 -15.48
C GLU A 165 5.31 22.20 -16.74
N GLU A 166 6.61 21.92 -16.84
CA GLU A 166 7.44 22.26 -18.00
C GLU A 166 6.98 21.53 -19.27
N PHE A 167 6.66 20.24 -19.15
CA PHE A 167 6.17 19.43 -20.26
C PHE A 167 4.84 19.94 -20.81
N ALA A 168 3.99 20.59 -20.01
CA ALA A 168 2.73 21.12 -20.50
C ALA A 168 2.91 22.17 -21.62
N SER A 169 3.97 22.99 -21.55
CA SER A 169 4.31 23.96 -22.62
C SER A 169 5.01 23.32 -23.81
N GLU A 170 5.83 22.30 -23.58
CA GLU A 170 6.67 21.69 -24.62
C GLU A 170 6.01 20.48 -25.30
N LYS A 171 4.87 20.01 -24.77
CA LYS A 171 4.16 18.81 -25.22
C LYS A 171 3.90 18.80 -26.72
N GLU A 172 3.41 19.89 -27.28
CA GLU A 172 3.06 19.95 -28.70
C GLU A 172 4.30 19.83 -29.60
N ALA A 173 5.41 20.50 -29.21
CA ALA A 173 6.68 20.41 -29.92
C ALA A 173 7.25 18.98 -29.85
N PHE A 174 7.20 18.36 -28.67
CA PHE A 174 7.65 16.98 -28.46
C PHE A 174 6.84 15.97 -29.28
N ILE A 175 5.52 16.14 -29.36
CA ILE A 175 4.63 15.29 -30.18
C ILE A 175 4.97 15.45 -31.67
N ALA A 176 5.18 16.69 -32.13
CA ALA A 176 5.51 16.95 -33.53
C ALA A 176 6.89 16.42 -33.93
N GLU A 177 7.88 16.52 -33.04
CA GLU A 177 9.21 15.94 -33.22
C GLU A 177 9.14 14.41 -33.34
N PHE A 178 8.39 13.77 -32.44
CA PHE A 178 8.17 12.33 -32.49
C PHE A 178 7.42 11.90 -33.76
N GLU A 179 6.39 12.63 -34.18
CA GLU A 179 5.67 12.36 -35.43
C GLU A 179 6.60 12.39 -36.64
N ARG A 180 7.48 13.41 -36.71
CA ARG A 180 8.47 13.52 -37.80
C ARG A 180 9.41 12.32 -37.81
N GLU A 181 10.04 12.01 -36.67
CA GLU A 181 10.96 10.87 -36.55
C GLU A 181 10.27 9.54 -36.91
N PHE A 182 9.03 9.35 -36.45
CA PHE A 182 8.25 8.15 -36.72
C PHE A 182 7.96 7.98 -38.21
N LEU A 183 7.63 9.06 -38.92
CA LEU A 183 7.30 9.00 -40.35
C LEU A 183 8.55 8.83 -41.22
N GLU A 184 9.63 9.54 -40.93
CA GLU A 184 10.88 9.54 -41.71
C GLU A 184 11.65 8.22 -41.64
N ALA A 185 11.43 7.43 -40.59
CA ALA A 185 12.24 6.25 -40.35
C ALA A 185 12.05 5.12 -41.40
N PRO A 186 13.11 4.39 -41.76
CA PRO A 186 13.09 3.37 -42.81
C PRO A 186 12.29 2.12 -42.40
N GLN A 187 11.89 1.32 -43.38
CA GLN A 187 11.09 0.11 -43.15
C GLN A 187 11.85 -0.97 -42.34
N GLU A 188 13.18 -0.98 -42.40
CA GLU A 188 14.02 -1.95 -41.69
C GLU A 188 13.94 -1.81 -40.16
N GLU A 189 13.64 -0.61 -39.66
CA GLU A 189 13.60 -0.29 -38.22
C GLU A 189 12.19 -0.29 -37.64
N ASP A 190 11.18 -0.76 -38.40
CA ASP A 190 9.77 -0.68 -38.03
C ASP A 190 9.49 -1.24 -36.63
N GLU A 191 10.02 -2.43 -36.31
CA GLU A 191 9.81 -3.08 -35.02
C GLU A 191 10.27 -2.19 -33.86
N GLU A 192 11.47 -1.61 -33.94
CA GLU A 192 12.03 -0.74 -32.91
C GLU A 192 11.22 0.55 -32.75
N ILE A 193 10.74 1.11 -33.86
CA ILE A 193 9.95 2.35 -33.85
C ILE A 193 8.57 2.11 -33.27
N PHE A 194 7.96 0.95 -33.51
CA PHE A 194 6.70 0.58 -32.88
C PHE A 194 6.86 0.31 -31.37
N GLU A 195 7.99 -0.26 -30.92
CA GLU A 195 8.30 -0.31 -29.48
C GLU A 195 8.48 1.10 -28.88
N ARG A 196 9.17 2.00 -29.60
CA ARG A 196 9.29 3.42 -29.19
C ARG A 196 7.91 4.08 -29.10
N LEU A 197 7.01 3.79 -30.04
CA LEU A 197 5.63 4.28 -30.03
C LEU A 197 4.86 3.76 -28.80
N GLN A 198 5.01 2.49 -28.42
CA GLN A 198 4.39 1.96 -27.19
C GLN A 198 4.88 2.69 -25.93
N ARG A 199 6.20 2.91 -25.82
CA ARG A 199 6.79 3.67 -24.70
C ARG A 199 6.29 5.12 -24.69
N PHE A 200 6.20 5.75 -25.86
CA PHE A 200 5.67 7.10 -26.03
C PHE A 200 4.19 7.20 -25.64
N GLN A 201 3.37 6.24 -26.06
CA GLN A 201 1.96 6.13 -25.70
C GLN A 201 1.75 6.10 -24.18
N LYS A 202 2.54 5.26 -23.48
CA LYS A 202 2.49 5.17 -22.02
C LYS A 202 2.96 6.45 -21.34
N ALA A 203 4.03 7.06 -21.85
CA ALA A 203 4.62 8.26 -21.24
C ALA A 203 3.75 9.52 -21.41
N VAL A 204 3.16 9.74 -22.59
CA VAL A 204 2.46 11.00 -22.93
C VAL A 204 0.96 10.91 -22.68
N PHE A 205 0.34 9.79 -23.05
CA PHE A 205 -1.12 9.63 -23.02
C PHE A 205 -1.58 8.68 -21.91
N GLY A 206 -0.66 7.96 -21.26
CA GLY A 206 -1.01 6.98 -20.22
C GLY A 206 -1.65 5.71 -20.78
N ILE A 207 -1.46 5.43 -22.07
CA ILE A 207 -1.97 4.22 -22.72
C ILE A 207 -0.94 3.11 -22.46
N SER A 208 -1.33 2.12 -21.67
CA SER A 208 -0.55 0.92 -21.42
C SER A 208 -0.87 -0.19 -22.42
N GLU A 209 0.05 -1.15 -22.54
CA GLU A 209 -0.11 -2.36 -23.37
C GLU A 209 -1.23 -3.27 -22.83
N PHE A 210 -1.43 -3.29 -21.52
CA PHE A 210 -2.46 -4.08 -20.86
C PHE A 210 -3.79 -3.33 -20.87
N ILE A 211 -4.74 -3.83 -21.65
CA ILE A 211 -6.06 -3.18 -21.83
C ILE A 211 -6.78 -2.99 -20.49
N ASP A 212 -6.58 -3.89 -19.52
CA ASP A 212 -7.24 -3.86 -18.21
C ASP A 212 -6.75 -2.72 -17.29
N GLU A 213 -5.52 -2.26 -17.47
CA GLU A 213 -4.94 -1.16 -16.67
C GLU A 213 -5.32 0.22 -17.23
N ASN A 214 -5.88 0.26 -18.44
CA ASN A 214 -6.15 1.51 -19.15
C ASN A 214 -7.41 2.21 -18.62
N ARG A 215 -7.20 3.43 -18.11
CA ARG A 215 -8.28 4.35 -17.79
C ARG A 215 -8.65 5.19 -19.02
N VAL A 216 -9.91 5.15 -19.41
CA VAL A 216 -10.43 5.95 -20.53
C VAL A 216 -10.69 7.38 -20.09
N ASP A 217 -9.66 8.23 -20.22
CA ASP A 217 -9.73 9.68 -20.02
C ASP A 217 -9.61 10.42 -21.37
N ARG A 218 -9.72 11.75 -21.39
CA ARG A 218 -9.56 12.54 -22.62
C ARG A 218 -8.18 12.37 -23.27
N ALA A 219 -7.13 12.31 -22.44
CA ALA A 219 -5.78 12.06 -22.92
C ALA A 219 -5.66 10.70 -23.64
N PHE A 220 -6.40 9.69 -23.18
CA PHE A 220 -6.46 8.38 -23.85
C PHE A 220 -7.10 8.50 -25.24
N VAL A 221 -8.23 9.21 -25.36
CA VAL A 221 -8.91 9.42 -26.65
C VAL A 221 -8.06 10.27 -27.61
N ASP A 222 -7.41 11.31 -27.11
CA ASP A 222 -6.50 12.14 -27.91
C ASP A 222 -5.30 11.31 -28.41
N GLY A 223 -4.73 10.46 -27.54
CA GLY A 223 -3.67 9.52 -27.89
C GLY A 223 -4.12 8.46 -28.89
N LEU A 224 -5.34 7.94 -28.75
CA LEU A 224 -5.96 7.00 -29.68
C LEU A 224 -6.04 7.60 -31.10
N LYS A 225 -6.58 8.81 -31.20
CA LYS A 225 -6.68 9.56 -32.47
C LYS A 225 -5.30 9.84 -33.05
N PHE A 226 -4.35 10.26 -32.22
CA PHE A 226 -2.98 10.52 -32.65
C PHE A 226 -2.30 9.27 -33.22
N VAL A 227 -2.36 8.14 -32.52
CA VAL A 227 -1.76 6.87 -32.95
C VAL A 227 -2.42 6.34 -34.23
N ALA A 228 -3.75 6.40 -34.33
CA ALA A 228 -4.47 6.00 -35.54
C ALA A 228 -4.01 6.82 -36.76
N ASN A 229 -3.88 8.13 -36.60
CA ASN A 229 -3.38 9.01 -37.65
C ASN A 229 -1.91 8.74 -38.00
N LEU A 230 -1.04 8.46 -37.02
CA LEU A 230 0.35 8.08 -37.27
C LEU A 230 0.45 6.78 -38.07
N LYS A 231 -0.29 5.74 -37.67
CA LYS A 231 -0.35 4.45 -38.39
C LYS A 231 -0.80 4.69 -39.83
N LEU A 232 -1.89 5.42 -40.03
CA LEU A 232 -2.39 5.73 -41.37
C LEU A 232 -1.36 6.46 -42.23
N LYS A 233 -0.73 7.53 -41.71
CA LYS A 233 0.28 8.28 -42.46
C LYS A 233 1.49 7.42 -42.81
N LYS A 234 1.95 6.56 -41.90
CA LYS A 234 3.09 5.65 -42.13
C LYS A 234 2.78 4.60 -43.21
N PHE A 235 1.61 3.97 -43.16
CA PHE A 235 1.23 2.96 -44.15
C PHE A 235 0.75 3.56 -45.48
N ALA A 236 0.24 4.80 -45.50
CA ALA A 236 -0.10 5.52 -46.73
C ALA A 236 1.12 5.80 -47.61
N ALA A 237 2.33 5.88 -47.04
CA ALA A 237 3.56 5.99 -47.82
C ALA A 237 3.93 4.69 -48.55
N ARG A 238 3.36 3.55 -48.15
CA ARG A 238 3.68 2.21 -48.66
C ARG A 238 2.68 1.68 -49.67
N ASP A 239 1.39 2.02 -49.49
CA ASP A 239 0.30 1.46 -50.27
C ASP A 239 -0.69 2.52 -50.76
N ASP A 240 -1.02 2.46 -52.05
CA ASP A 240 -1.88 3.44 -52.73
C ASP A 240 -3.34 3.36 -52.28
N SER A 241 -3.82 2.19 -51.82
CA SER A 241 -5.21 2.06 -51.34
C SER A 241 -5.43 2.80 -50.02
N ILE A 242 -4.42 2.79 -49.15
CA ILE A 242 -4.45 3.53 -47.88
C ILE A 242 -4.25 5.03 -48.15
N LYS A 243 -3.39 5.36 -49.12
CA LYS A 243 -3.18 6.75 -49.55
C LYS A 243 -4.46 7.38 -50.10
N SER A 244 -5.19 6.68 -50.98
CA SER A 244 -6.49 7.16 -51.47
C SER A 244 -7.50 7.34 -50.34
N PHE A 245 -7.58 6.40 -49.39
CA PHE A 245 -8.42 6.53 -48.20
C PHE A 245 -8.09 7.77 -47.35
N LEU A 246 -6.79 8.10 -47.21
CA LEU A 246 -6.34 9.29 -46.49
C LEU A 246 -6.73 10.58 -47.23
N GLU A 247 -6.65 10.59 -48.55
CA GLU A 247 -7.07 11.72 -49.40
C GLU A 247 -8.59 11.92 -49.42
N ASP A 248 -9.36 10.83 -49.33
CA ASP A 248 -10.82 10.84 -49.23
C ASP A 248 -11.31 11.41 -47.87
N THR A 249 -10.45 11.42 -46.86
CA THR A 249 -10.81 11.81 -45.49
C THR A 249 -10.69 13.34 -45.30
N PRO A 250 -11.71 14.02 -44.72
CA PRO A 250 -11.65 15.45 -44.47
C PRO A 250 -10.44 15.81 -43.60
N GLU A 251 -9.77 16.92 -43.92
CA GLU A 251 -8.57 17.42 -43.22
C GLU A 251 -7.36 16.45 -43.22
N LYS A 252 -7.39 15.36 -44.01
CA LYS A 252 -6.35 14.31 -44.04
C LYS A 252 -6.04 13.71 -42.66
N ALA A 253 -7.02 13.72 -41.76
CA ALA A 253 -6.90 13.21 -40.41
C ALA A 253 -8.24 12.66 -39.91
N ILE A 254 -8.19 11.59 -39.13
CA ILE A 254 -9.36 11.03 -38.47
C ILE A 254 -9.61 11.82 -37.19
N VAL A 255 -10.80 12.40 -37.13
CA VAL A 255 -11.30 13.17 -35.98
C VAL A 255 -12.22 12.32 -35.09
N ASP A 256 -12.90 11.33 -35.68
CA ASP A 256 -13.87 10.48 -34.97
C ASP A 256 -13.19 9.44 -34.08
N ALA A 257 -13.69 9.28 -32.86
CA ALA A 257 -13.12 8.34 -31.89
C ALA A 257 -13.42 6.87 -32.23
N GLY A 258 -14.56 6.59 -32.88
CA GLY A 258 -14.93 5.24 -33.31
C GLY A 258 -14.05 4.77 -34.46
N GLU A 259 -13.87 5.60 -35.48
CA GLU A 259 -12.95 5.31 -36.59
C GLU A 259 -11.50 5.12 -36.11
N ALA A 260 -11.03 6.01 -35.22
CA ALA A 260 -9.69 5.92 -34.65
C ALA A 260 -9.48 4.63 -33.84
N PHE A 261 -10.52 4.15 -33.15
CA PHE A 261 -10.44 2.92 -32.37
C PHE A 261 -10.16 1.70 -33.23
N VAL A 262 -10.86 1.55 -34.36
CA VAL A 262 -10.68 0.42 -35.29
C VAL A 262 -9.24 0.35 -35.79
N LEU A 263 -8.68 1.50 -36.20
CA LEU A 263 -7.30 1.59 -36.70
C LEU A 263 -6.25 1.43 -35.60
N PHE A 264 -6.54 1.88 -34.39
CA PHE A 264 -5.67 1.65 -33.26
C PHE A 264 -5.53 0.15 -32.95
N THR A 265 -6.65 -0.58 -32.98
CA THR A 265 -6.71 -2.01 -32.65
C THR A 265 -6.13 -2.94 -33.70
N ALA A 266 -5.97 -2.47 -34.95
CA ALA A 266 -5.30 -3.22 -35.99
C ALA A 266 -3.82 -3.43 -35.63
N GLU A 267 -3.31 -4.64 -35.86
CA GLU A 267 -1.89 -4.93 -35.72
C GLU A 267 -1.08 -4.11 -36.75
N ASN A 268 0.23 -4.02 -36.53
CA ASN A 268 1.13 -3.20 -37.35
C ASN A 268 1.46 -3.87 -38.71
N ASN A 269 0.45 -4.44 -39.37
CA ASN A 269 0.54 -5.17 -40.62
C ASN A 269 -0.21 -4.44 -41.74
N LEU A 270 0.30 -4.55 -42.97
CA LEU A 270 -0.30 -3.88 -44.13
C LEU A 270 -1.71 -4.43 -44.45
N ASN A 271 -1.92 -5.74 -44.29
CA ASN A 271 -3.22 -6.37 -44.55
C ASN A 271 -4.28 -5.92 -43.54
N GLU A 272 -3.95 -5.94 -42.25
CA GLU A 272 -4.89 -5.52 -41.21
C GLU A 272 -5.22 -4.03 -41.29
N MET A 273 -4.26 -3.19 -41.65
CA MET A 273 -4.53 -1.78 -41.90
C MET A 273 -5.47 -1.57 -43.09
N LYS A 274 -5.39 -2.40 -44.15
CA LYS A 274 -6.36 -2.37 -45.26
C LYS A 274 -7.75 -2.81 -44.81
N GLU A 275 -7.84 -3.88 -44.02
CA GLU A 275 -9.10 -4.34 -43.45
C GLU A 275 -9.73 -3.27 -42.55
N ALA A 276 -8.93 -2.63 -41.70
CA ALA A 276 -9.36 -1.53 -40.84
C ALA A 276 -9.86 -0.34 -41.66
N CYS A 277 -9.16 0.07 -42.72
CA CYS A 277 -9.64 1.13 -43.63
C CYS A 277 -10.98 0.76 -44.30
N SER A 278 -11.17 -0.51 -44.69
CA SER A 278 -12.42 -0.99 -45.26
C SER A 278 -13.57 -0.98 -44.24
N ALA A 279 -13.30 -1.37 -43.00
CA ALA A 279 -14.26 -1.31 -41.90
C ALA A 279 -14.66 0.13 -41.59
N VAL A 280 -13.71 1.07 -41.60
CA VAL A 280 -14.01 2.50 -41.43
C VAL A 280 -14.87 3.03 -42.58
N ARG A 281 -14.63 2.64 -43.83
CA ARG A 281 -15.53 2.98 -44.95
C ARG A 281 -16.95 2.46 -44.71
N GLY A 282 -17.10 1.24 -44.22
CA GLY A 282 -18.40 0.68 -43.84
C GLY A 282 -19.12 1.49 -42.75
N LEU A 283 -18.40 1.91 -41.70
CA LEU A 283 -18.97 2.77 -40.65
C LEU A 283 -19.45 4.13 -41.17
N ARG A 284 -18.73 4.71 -42.15
CA ARG A 284 -19.14 5.95 -42.81
C ARG A 284 -20.40 5.77 -43.65
N GLU A 285 -20.54 4.65 -44.34
CA GLU A 285 -21.75 4.29 -45.11
C GLU A 285 -22.97 4.12 -44.20
N GLU A 286 -22.78 3.53 -43.02
CA GLU A 286 -23.83 3.39 -42.00
C GLU A 286 -24.21 4.73 -41.33
N GLY A 287 -23.40 5.78 -41.49
CA GLY A 287 -23.58 7.06 -40.83
C GLY A 287 -23.30 7.04 -39.32
N ASN A 288 -22.60 6.00 -38.85
CA ASN A 288 -22.26 5.81 -37.45
C ASN A 288 -21.06 6.70 -37.07
N SER A 289 -21.34 7.90 -36.57
CA SER A 289 -20.33 8.84 -36.05
C SER A 289 -20.46 9.03 -34.54
N VAL A 290 -19.33 9.12 -33.84
CA VAL A 290 -19.27 9.30 -32.40
C VAL A 290 -19.16 10.79 -32.08
N SER A 291 -20.21 11.35 -31.47
CA SER A 291 -20.17 12.74 -31.00
C SER A 291 -19.16 12.92 -29.87
N ARG A 292 -18.48 14.09 -29.84
CA ARG A 292 -17.49 14.49 -28.82
C ARG A 292 -17.96 14.30 -27.37
N TYR A 293 -19.25 14.44 -27.11
CA TYR A 293 -19.81 14.28 -25.76
C TYR A 293 -19.89 12.82 -25.29
N VAL A 294 -19.98 11.88 -26.24
CA VAL A 294 -20.20 10.44 -25.97
C VAL A 294 -18.90 9.64 -26.15
N GLU A 295 -17.84 10.22 -26.72
CA GLU A 295 -16.55 9.56 -27.01
C GLU A 295 -16.00 8.75 -25.84
N LEU A 296 -16.03 9.30 -24.63
CA LEU A 296 -15.48 8.60 -23.45
C LEU A 296 -16.28 7.34 -23.11
N ASP A 297 -17.61 7.40 -23.19
CA ASP A 297 -18.48 6.27 -22.87
C ASP A 297 -18.43 5.21 -23.97
N THR A 298 -18.42 5.61 -25.24
CA THR A 298 -18.29 4.67 -26.37
C THR A 298 -16.95 3.96 -26.35
N VAL A 299 -15.84 4.69 -26.20
CA VAL A 299 -14.50 4.09 -26.13
C VAL A 299 -14.37 3.19 -24.90
N SER A 300 -14.94 3.59 -23.75
CA SER A 300 -14.98 2.71 -22.58
C SER A 300 -15.72 1.40 -22.83
N LYS A 301 -16.84 1.43 -23.56
CA LYS A 301 -17.56 0.21 -23.95
C LYS A 301 -16.72 -0.66 -24.89
N TYR A 302 -16.07 -0.06 -25.89
CA TYR A 302 -15.24 -0.81 -26.82
C TYR A 302 -14.03 -1.45 -26.15
N VAL A 303 -13.33 -0.72 -25.27
CA VAL A 303 -12.21 -1.24 -24.48
C VAL A 303 -12.66 -2.43 -23.62
N LYS A 304 -13.83 -2.34 -22.96
CA LYS A 304 -14.39 -3.46 -22.18
C LYS A 304 -14.74 -4.66 -23.05
N GLN A 305 -15.31 -4.44 -24.23
CA GLN A 305 -15.63 -5.52 -25.17
C GLN A 305 -14.36 -6.22 -25.68
N LEU A 306 -13.30 -5.46 -25.97
CA LEU A 306 -12.01 -6.04 -26.32
C LEU A 306 -11.40 -6.85 -25.18
N ALA A 307 -11.41 -6.32 -23.96
CA ALA A 307 -10.91 -7.04 -22.79
C ALA A 307 -11.66 -8.37 -22.59
N GLN A 308 -12.99 -8.37 -22.74
CA GLN A 308 -13.81 -9.58 -22.69
C GLN A 308 -13.49 -10.55 -23.82
N ALA A 309 -13.29 -10.07 -25.04
CA ALA A 309 -12.93 -10.90 -26.19
C ALA A 309 -11.54 -11.53 -26.04
N GLN A 310 -10.57 -10.79 -25.49
CA GLN A 310 -9.24 -11.31 -25.18
C GLN A 310 -9.27 -12.35 -24.06
N ALA A 311 -10.05 -12.10 -23.00
CA ALA A 311 -10.24 -13.07 -21.92
C ALA A 311 -10.91 -14.37 -22.41
N ALA A 312 -11.88 -14.28 -23.33
CA ALA A 312 -12.52 -15.45 -23.93
C ALA A 312 -11.60 -16.23 -24.88
N LYS A 313 -10.63 -15.56 -25.50
CA LYS A 313 -9.63 -16.19 -26.38
C LYS A 313 -8.51 -16.90 -25.63
N GLN A 314 -8.22 -16.52 -24.38
CA GLN A 314 -7.28 -17.29 -23.55
C GLN A 314 -7.98 -18.57 -23.09
N PRO A 315 -7.61 -19.76 -23.61
CA PRO A 315 -8.21 -20.99 -23.12
C PRO A 315 -7.84 -21.11 -21.64
N THR A 316 -8.84 -21.31 -20.80
CA THR A 316 -8.65 -21.63 -19.38
C THR A 316 -7.76 -22.87 -19.29
N SER A 317 -6.45 -22.66 -19.11
CA SER A 317 -5.50 -23.72 -18.78
C SER A 317 -5.83 -24.18 -17.36
N SER A 318 -6.73 -25.14 -17.27
CA SER A 318 -7.06 -25.85 -16.03
C SER A 318 -6.14 -27.05 -15.86
#